data_AF-A0A1V5NNN2-F1
#
_entry.id   AF-A0A1V5NNN2-F1
#
_cell.length_a   1.000
_cell.length_b   1.000
_cell.length_c   1.000
_cell.angle_alpha   90.00
_cell.angle_beta   90.00
_cell.angle_gamma   90.00
#
_symmetry.space_group_name_H-M   'P 1'
#
loop_
_entity.id
_entity.type
_entity.pdbx_description
1 polymer ?
#
loop_
_entity_poly.entity_id
_entity_poly.type
_entity_poly.pdbx_seq_one_letter_code
_entity_poly.pdbx_strand_id
1 'polypeptide(L)'
;MFLVVSVVLMSRNEKQGRISGVARLAGWVLPLVLMYVFTMIYISGKPWPSTLEAKMTAGALPAMARAGDWAGIPAAALAGCAKALGESMNFLLGENVVALAVFLLAPPCWFVSRKERMERGAVETAWFAWASLAVQAGLVAVVAAPESYSAFHGRYLAHTVWIAVPAAMVFACAAWRALGKPRLIWAVALLGLLAAADRQIDLADSYALETSNITNLQVRIARWFGECLPKGGAVAINDVGAMGYFSGRRLVDLEGLITPQAISWNRAGRIDAFLEAVKPDYLLIFPYWYPEVVARLGVFKPIMRFTIGRNVTGGGEEMVLFSMPWTSERSQPWPPLPEPGLPSAVPLAGRKN
;
A
#
# COMPACT_ATOMS: atom_id res chain seq x y z
N MET A 1 -11.44 12.29 -8.73
CA MET A 1 -12.81 12.47 -8.20
C MET A 1 -12.91 13.59 -7.15
N PHE A 2 -12.14 13.58 -6.06
CA PHE A 2 -12.17 14.67 -5.05
C PHE A 2 -11.91 16.07 -5.62
N LEU A 3 -10.95 16.21 -6.52
CA LEU A 3 -10.67 17.48 -7.18
C LEU A 3 -11.89 18.01 -7.96
N VAL A 4 -12.62 17.10 -8.63
CA VAL A 4 -13.85 17.42 -9.38
C VAL A 4 -14.97 17.81 -8.43
N VAL A 5 -15.20 17.06 -7.35
CA VAL A 5 -16.22 17.40 -6.34
C VAL A 5 -15.89 18.72 -5.65
N SER A 6 -14.63 18.94 -5.27
CA SER A 6 -14.15 20.20 -4.68
C SER A 6 -14.40 21.38 -5.61
N VAL A 7 -14.07 21.23 -6.89
CA VAL A 7 -14.27 22.28 -7.89
C VAL A 7 -15.76 22.52 -8.17
N VAL A 8 -16.60 21.49 -8.22
CA VAL A 8 -18.05 21.65 -8.34
C VAL A 8 -18.63 22.40 -7.13
N LEU A 9 -18.11 22.13 -5.94
CA LEU A 9 -18.49 22.83 -4.71
C LEU A 9 -17.95 24.27 -4.66
N MET A 10 -16.71 24.51 -5.07
CA MET A 10 -16.08 25.84 -5.08
C MET A 10 -16.63 26.74 -6.21
N SER A 11 -16.91 26.17 -7.39
CA SER A 11 -17.50 26.88 -8.54
C SER A 11 -18.98 27.23 -8.35
N ARG A 12 -19.63 26.81 -7.25
CA ARG A 12 -20.98 27.29 -6.87
C ARG A 12 -21.03 28.80 -6.67
N ASN A 13 -19.92 29.42 -6.27
CA ASN A 13 -19.83 30.85 -5.98
C ASN A 13 -19.12 31.64 -7.08
N GLU A 14 -18.67 30.99 -8.16
CA GLU A 14 -18.10 31.70 -9.30
C GLU A 14 -19.20 32.41 -10.09
N LYS A 15 -18.99 33.71 -10.39
CA LYS A 15 -19.91 34.52 -11.21
C LYS A 15 -20.19 33.92 -12.60
N GLN A 16 -19.28 33.09 -13.11
CA GLN A 16 -19.36 32.43 -14.41
C GLN A 16 -20.05 31.05 -14.38
N GLY A 17 -20.51 30.61 -13.20
CA GLY A 17 -21.29 29.39 -13.03
C GLY A 17 -20.46 28.09 -13.01
N ARG A 18 -21.08 27.02 -12.49
CA ARG A 18 -20.44 25.71 -12.21
C ARG A 18 -19.79 25.06 -13.43
N ILE A 19 -20.41 25.23 -14.60
CA ILE A 19 -19.93 24.61 -15.85
C ILE A 19 -18.57 25.21 -16.22
N SER A 20 -18.36 26.50 -16.00
CA SER A 20 -17.08 27.16 -16.32
C SER A 20 -15.93 26.67 -15.42
N GLY A 21 -16.17 26.51 -14.12
CA GLY A 21 -15.18 25.98 -13.17
C GLY A 21 -14.82 24.53 -13.46
N VAL A 22 -15.81 23.69 -13.77
CA VAL A 22 -15.58 22.30 -14.20
C VAL A 22 -14.82 22.24 -15.52
N ALA A 23 -15.17 23.08 -16.49
CA ALA A 23 -14.47 23.14 -17.78
C ALA A 23 -13.01 23.58 -17.62
N ARG A 24 -12.72 24.56 -16.75
CA ARG A 24 -11.34 24.98 -16.42
C ARG A 24 -10.56 23.85 -15.78
N LEU A 25 -11.16 23.19 -14.80
CA LEU A 25 -10.52 22.05 -14.15
C LEU A 25 -10.25 20.93 -15.15
N ALA A 26 -11.23 20.59 -15.98
CA ALA A 26 -11.06 19.60 -17.03
C ALA A 26 -9.94 20.03 -17.99
N GLY A 27 -9.86 21.31 -18.35
CA GLY A 27 -8.78 21.87 -19.17
C GLY A 27 -7.38 21.69 -18.58
N TRP A 28 -7.24 21.66 -17.25
CA TRP A 28 -5.95 21.39 -16.58
C TRP A 28 -5.70 19.91 -16.29
N VAL A 29 -6.73 19.19 -15.83
CA VAL A 29 -6.62 17.79 -15.41
C VAL A 29 -6.53 16.85 -16.58
N LEU A 30 -7.31 17.09 -17.64
CA LEU A 30 -7.39 16.18 -18.78
C LEU A 30 -6.05 16.06 -19.49
N PRO A 31 -5.30 17.14 -19.81
CA PRO A 31 -3.97 17.00 -20.39
C PRO A 31 -3.00 16.22 -19.51
N LEU A 32 -3.03 16.42 -18.18
CA LEU A 32 -2.17 15.69 -17.25
C LEU A 32 -2.51 14.19 -17.18
N VAL A 33 -3.80 13.86 -17.12
CA VAL A 33 -4.27 12.48 -17.11
C VAL A 33 -3.99 11.80 -18.45
N LEU A 34 -4.24 12.48 -19.58
CA LEU A 34 -3.92 11.96 -20.91
C LEU A 34 -2.41 11.74 -21.05
N MET A 35 -1.59 12.71 -20.67
CA MET A 35 -0.14 12.58 -20.68
C MET A 35 0.30 11.37 -19.85
N TYR A 36 -0.20 11.23 -18.62
CA TYR A 36 0.08 10.07 -17.78
C TYR A 36 -0.33 8.76 -18.45
N VAL A 37 -1.56 8.67 -18.98
CA VAL A 37 -2.07 7.46 -19.66
C VAL A 37 -1.24 7.13 -20.89
N PHE A 38 -0.91 8.11 -21.73
CA PHE A 38 -0.06 7.89 -22.91
C PHE A 38 1.35 7.46 -22.52
N THR A 39 1.93 8.05 -21.47
CA THR A 39 3.22 7.61 -20.93
C THR A 39 3.15 6.18 -20.42
N MET A 40 2.08 5.79 -19.73
CA MET A 40 1.90 4.40 -19.29
C MET A 40 1.76 3.46 -20.49
N ILE A 41 0.94 3.80 -21.49
CA ILE A 41 0.80 2.98 -22.71
C ILE A 41 2.14 2.84 -23.41
N TYR A 42 2.92 3.91 -23.51
CA TYR A 42 4.24 3.91 -24.13
C TYR A 42 5.24 3.02 -23.38
N ILE A 43 5.25 3.05 -22.04
CA ILE A 43 6.23 2.32 -21.21
C ILE A 43 5.79 0.86 -20.96
N SER A 44 4.50 0.61 -20.69
CA SER A 44 3.98 -0.68 -20.22
C SER A 44 3.04 -1.38 -21.20
N GLY A 45 2.70 -0.73 -22.31
CA GLY A 45 1.67 -1.21 -23.26
C GLY A 45 0.25 -1.12 -22.72
N LYS A 46 0.03 -0.49 -21.56
CA LYS A 46 -1.27 -0.44 -20.85
C LYS A 46 -1.52 0.96 -20.32
N PRO A 47 -2.79 1.39 -20.11
CA PRO A 47 -3.09 2.72 -19.60
C PRO A 47 -2.82 2.89 -18.09
N TRP A 48 -2.10 1.95 -17.48
CA TRP A 48 -1.71 1.93 -16.08
C TRP A 48 -0.35 1.25 -15.88
N PRO A 49 0.33 1.49 -14.73
CA PRO A 49 1.63 0.91 -14.46
C PRO A 49 1.54 -0.60 -14.18
N SER A 50 2.63 -1.33 -14.44
CA SER A 50 2.79 -2.75 -14.10
C SER A 50 2.58 -3.02 -12.61
N THR A 51 2.94 -2.06 -11.75
CA THR A 51 2.77 -2.16 -10.31
C THR A 51 1.29 -2.22 -9.89
N LEU A 52 0.40 -1.48 -10.57
CA LEU A 52 -1.04 -1.61 -10.36
C LEU A 52 -1.52 -3.00 -10.81
N GLU A 53 -0.98 -3.51 -11.91
CA GLU A 53 -1.36 -4.82 -12.43
C GLU A 53 -0.91 -5.99 -11.56
N ALA A 54 0.28 -5.90 -11.00
CA ALA A 54 0.78 -6.88 -10.04
C ALA A 54 -0.04 -6.90 -8.73
N LYS A 55 -0.62 -5.75 -8.33
CA LYS A 55 -1.36 -5.62 -7.06
C LYS A 55 -2.88 -5.67 -7.19
N MET A 56 -3.43 -5.55 -8.39
CA MET A 56 -4.87 -5.70 -8.60
C MET A 56 -5.30 -7.17 -8.49
N THR A 57 -6.44 -7.40 -7.85
CA THR A 57 -7.07 -8.73 -7.83
C THR A 57 -8.02 -8.91 -9.02
N ALA A 58 -8.56 -10.12 -9.18
CA ALA A 58 -9.55 -10.41 -10.22
C ALA A 58 -10.85 -9.60 -10.06
N GLY A 59 -11.17 -9.11 -8.85
CA GLY A 59 -12.35 -8.30 -8.57
C GLY A 59 -12.19 -6.82 -8.93
N ALA A 60 -11.01 -6.39 -9.38
CA ALA A 60 -10.80 -5.01 -9.81
C ALA A 60 -11.45 -4.76 -11.17
N LEU A 61 -12.07 -3.58 -11.34
CA LEU A 61 -12.74 -3.20 -12.59
C LEU A 61 -11.85 -3.37 -13.84
N PRO A 62 -10.56 -2.95 -13.84
CA PRO A 62 -9.69 -3.16 -15.01
C PRO A 62 -9.46 -4.64 -15.34
N ALA A 63 -9.40 -5.51 -14.32
CA ALA A 63 -9.22 -6.94 -14.51
C ALA A 63 -10.49 -7.60 -15.07
N MET A 64 -11.66 -7.28 -14.51
CA MET A 64 -12.95 -7.81 -14.96
C MET A 64 -13.29 -7.36 -16.38
N ALA A 65 -13.08 -6.08 -16.69
CA ALA A 65 -13.29 -5.54 -18.03
C ALA A 65 -12.44 -6.26 -19.08
N ARG A 66 -11.19 -6.61 -18.75
CA ARG A 66 -10.31 -7.37 -19.63
C ARG A 66 -10.75 -8.83 -19.80
N ALA A 67 -11.30 -9.43 -18.74
CA ALA A 67 -11.88 -10.77 -18.79
C ALA A 67 -13.24 -10.80 -19.51
N GLY A 68 -13.82 -9.64 -19.83
CA GLY A 68 -15.15 -9.55 -20.43
C GLY A 68 -16.30 -9.78 -19.44
N ASP A 69 -16.02 -9.82 -18.14
CA ASP A 69 -17.03 -10.02 -17.09
C ASP A 69 -17.71 -8.71 -16.71
N TRP A 70 -18.54 -8.18 -17.62
CA TRP A 70 -19.27 -6.94 -17.38
C TRP A 70 -20.43 -7.11 -16.39
N ALA A 71 -21.01 -8.30 -16.33
CA ALA A 71 -22.16 -8.60 -15.48
C ALA A 71 -21.78 -8.73 -14.00
N GLY A 72 -20.56 -9.19 -13.70
CA GLY A 72 -20.05 -9.29 -12.34
C GLY A 72 -19.65 -7.96 -11.71
N ILE A 73 -19.39 -6.92 -12.51
CA ILE A 73 -18.85 -5.63 -12.03
C ILE A 73 -19.70 -5.02 -10.90
N PRO A 74 -21.03 -4.89 -10.99
CA PRO A 74 -21.82 -4.28 -9.92
C PRO A 74 -21.70 -5.04 -8.60
N ALA A 75 -21.71 -6.38 -8.64
CA ALA A 75 -21.60 -7.22 -7.46
C ALA A 75 -20.20 -7.12 -6.84
N ALA A 76 -19.15 -7.20 -7.66
CA ALA A 76 -17.76 -7.06 -7.22
C ALA A 76 -17.48 -5.67 -6.64
N ALA A 77 -17.97 -4.61 -7.27
CA ALA A 77 -17.83 -3.24 -6.79
C ALA A 77 -18.55 -3.04 -5.45
N LEU A 78 -19.78 -3.57 -5.29
CA LEU A 78 -20.50 -3.47 -4.03
C LEU A 78 -19.80 -4.23 -2.90
N ALA A 79 -19.42 -5.48 -3.15
CA ALA A 79 -18.70 -6.31 -2.18
C ALA A 79 -17.34 -5.69 -1.80
N GLY A 80 -16.59 -5.21 -2.80
CA GLY A 80 -15.32 -4.51 -2.60
C GLY A 80 -15.49 -3.23 -1.79
N CYS A 81 -16.51 -2.40 -2.10
CA CYS A 81 -16.79 -1.19 -1.35
C CYS A 81 -17.13 -1.50 0.11
N ALA A 82 -17.97 -2.51 0.35
CA ALA A 82 -18.39 -2.92 1.69
C ALA A 82 -17.20 -3.45 2.50
N LYS A 83 -16.40 -4.34 1.90
CA LYS A 83 -15.14 -4.83 2.49
C LYS A 83 -14.21 -3.67 2.82
N ALA A 84 -14.00 -2.77 1.86
CA ALA A 84 -13.07 -1.68 2.04
C ALA A 84 -13.54 -0.75 3.16
N LEU A 85 -14.80 -0.32 3.14
CA LEU A 85 -15.36 0.50 4.20
C LEU A 85 -15.27 -0.17 5.57
N GLY A 86 -15.52 -1.48 5.65
CA GLY A 86 -15.33 -2.27 6.86
C GLY A 86 -13.89 -2.24 7.38
N GLU A 87 -12.90 -2.43 6.50
CA GLU A 87 -11.48 -2.29 6.85
C GLU A 87 -11.12 -0.87 7.32
N SER A 88 -11.65 0.17 6.67
CA SER A 88 -11.50 1.56 7.12
C SER A 88 -12.07 1.78 8.53
N MET A 89 -13.26 1.25 8.80
CA MET A 89 -13.91 1.41 10.11
C MET A 89 -13.18 0.62 11.20
N ASN A 90 -12.75 -0.61 10.90
CA ASN A 90 -11.95 -1.42 11.81
C ASN A 90 -10.59 -0.77 12.09
N PHE A 91 -9.97 -0.17 11.07
CA PHE A 91 -8.74 0.61 11.24
C PHE A 91 -8.97 1.79 12.19
N LEU A 92 -9.98 2.63 11.93
CA LEU A 92 -10.30 3.77 12.81
C LEU A 92 -10.65 3.32 14.24
N LEU A 93 -11.33 2.19 14.41
CA LEU A 93 -11.64 1.63 15.73
C LEU A 93 -10.37 1.27 16.49
N GLY A 94 -9.41 0.61 15.83
CA GLY A 94 -8.13 0.23 16.42
C GLY A 94 -7.18 1.41 16.64
N GLU A 95 -7.23 2.43 15.78
CA GLU A 95 -6.38 3.61 15.91
C GLU A 95 -6.91 4.63 16.94
N ASN A 96 -8.21 4.93 16.89
CA ASN A 96 -8.81 5.93 17.75
C ASN A 96 -10.36 5.87 17.75
N VAL A 97 -10.94 5.34 18.83
CA VAL A 97 -12.40 5.24 18.98
C VAL A 97 -13.13 6.60 18.92
N VAL A 98 -12.50 7.69 19.38
CA VAL A 98 -13.07 9.04 19.32
C VAL A 98 -13.11 9.54 17.87
N ALA A 99 -12.06 9.26 17.07
CA ALA A 99 -12.05 9.58 15.65
C ALA A 99 -13.15 8.82 14.89
N LEU A 100 -13.36 7.53 15.19
CA LEU A 100 -14.46 6.76 14.63
C LEU A 100 -15.83 7.38 14.98
N ALA A 101 -16.04 7.72 16.26
CA ALA A 101 -17.28 8.35 16.70
C ALA A 101 -17.52 9.70 15.99
N VAL A 102 -16.48 10.53 15.84
CA VAL A 102 -16.51 11.77 15.05
C VAL A 102 -16.94 11.52 13.62
N PHE A 103 -16.39 10.47 12.96
CA PHE A 103 -16.80 10.09 11.62
C PHE A 103 -18.26 9.64 11.57
N LEU A 104 -18.72 8.80 12.50
CA LEU A 104 -20.10 8.29 12.48
C LEU A 104 -21.14 9.37 12.78
N LEU A 105 -20.81 10.34 13.63
CA LEU A 105 -21.70 11.43 14.03
C LEU A 105 -21.68 12.62 13.05
N ALA A 106 -20.81 12.61 12.03
CA ALA A 106 -20.71 13.70 11.08
C ALA A 106 -22.02 14.00 10.32
N PRO A 107 -22.77 13.02 9.77
CA PRO A 107 -24.04 13.29 9.10
C PRO A 107 -25.13 13.94 9.99
N PRO A 108 -25.43 13.47 11.21
CA PRO A 108 -26.39 14.15 12.08
C PRO A 108 -25.89 15.52 12.57
N CYS A 109 -24.59 15.67 12.86
CA CYS A 109 -24.01 16.95 13.27
C CYS A 109 -24.07 18.02 12.18
N TRP A 110 -24.09 17.62 10.90
CA TRP A 110 -24.32 18.53 9.77
C TRP A 110 -25.65 19.28 9.89
N PHE A 111 -26.74 18.58 10.23
CA PHE A 111 -28.05 19.22 10.43
C PHE A 111 -28.03 20.24 11.56
N VAL A 112 -27.33 19.94 12.65
CA VAL A 112 -27.15 20.85 13.78
C VAL A 112 -26.32 22.07 13.39
N SER A 113 -25.22 21.89 12.66
CA SER A 113 -24.35 22.99 12.21
C SER A 113 -25.08 24.01 11.32
N ARG A 114 -26.05 23.55 10.53
CA ARG A 114 -26.94 24.42 9.73
C ARG A 114 -27.90 25.22 10.59
N LYS A 115 -28.47 24.61 11.63
CA LYS A 115 -29.36 25.28 12.60
C LYS A 115 -28.63 26.38 13.36
N GLU A 116 -27.38 26.13 13.76
CA GLU A 116 -26.54 27.04 14.54
C GLU A 116 -25.88 28.16 13.71
N ARG A 117 -26.25 28.30 12.42
CA ARG A 117 -25.72 29.32 11.50
C ARG A 117 -24.18 29.34 11.46
N MET A 118 -23.55 28.16 11.49
CA MET A 118 -22.10 28.06 11.34
C MET A 118 -21.65 28.56 9.96
N GLU A 119 -20.40 28.98 9.88
CA GLU A 119 -19.81 29.38 8.60
C GLU A 119 -19.89 28.22 7.61
N ARG A 120 -20.48 28.50 6.45
CA ARG A 120 -20.79 27.49 5.44
C ARG A 120 -19.54 26.74 4.96
N GLY A 121 -18.41 27.44 4.81
CA GLY A 121 -17.14 26.84 4.41
C GLY A 121 -16.68 25.74 5.37
N ALA A 122 -16.74 26.01 6.67
CA ALA A 122 -16.37 25.05 7.71
C ALA A 122 -17.24 23.77 7.65
N VAL A 123 -18.55 23.93 7.48
CA VAL A 123 -19.49 22.81 7.34
C VAL A 123 -19.22 21.99 6.07
N GLU A 124 -18.90 22.66 4.96
CA GLU A 124 -18.54 21.98 3.70
C GLU A 124 -17.21 21.22 3.83
N THR A 125 -16.21 21.77 4.53
CA THR A 125 -14.94 21.07 4.82
C THR A 125 -15.15 19.82 5.67
N ALA A 126 -15.95 19.89 6.73
CA ALA A 126 -16.26 18.73 7.57
C ALA A 126 -16.98 17.62 6.79
N TRP A 127 -17.89 17.99 5.90
CA TRP A 127 -18.57 17.04 5.02
C TRP A 127 -17.60 16.39 4.02
N PHE A 128 -16.72 17.19 3.45
CA PHE A 128 -15.70 16.70 2.53
C PHE A 128 -14.77 15.70 3.21
N ALA A 129 -14.37 16.01 4.44
CA ALA A 129 -13.59 15.13 5.27
C ALA A 129 -14.31 13.80 5.56
N TRP A 130 -15.58 13.85 5.95
CA TRP A 130 -16.38 12.65 6.17
C TRP A 130 -16.55 11.79 4.91
N ALA A 131 -16.99 12.41 3.81
CA ALA A 131 -17.20 11.73 2.55
C ALA A 131 -15.91 11.13 1.99
N SER A 132 -14.75 11.64 2.43
CA SER A 132 -13.48 11.20 1.90
C SER A 132 -13.18 9.71 2.14
N LEU A 133 -13.57 9.21 3.30
CA LEU A 133 -13.36 7.81 3.67
C LEU A 133 -14.13 6.86 2.76
N ALA A 134 -15.43 7.12 2.57
CA ALA A 134 -16.30 6.30 1.72
C ALA A 134 -15.89 6.37 0.25
N VAL A 135 -15.53 7.56 -0.22
CA VAL A 135 -15.01 7.75 -1.57
C VAL A 135 -13.71 6.97 -1.78
N GLN A 136 -12.76 7.06 -0.84
CA GLN A 136 -11.50 6.34 -0.94
C GLN A 136 -11.73 4.84 -0.96
N ALA A 137 -12.57 4.32 -0.05
CA ALA A 137 -12.92 2.91 0.01
C ALA A 137 -13.50 2.43 -1.35
N GLY A 138 -14.42 3.20 -1.94
CA GLY A 138 -14.98 2.89 -3.24
C GLY A 138 -13.95 2.93 -4.38
N LEU A 139 -13.05 3.92 -4.38
CA LEU A 139 -11.99 4.00 -5.39
C LEU A 139 -11.01 2.83 -5.29
N VAL A 140 -10.55 2.49 -4.08
CA VAL A 140 -9.63 1.37 -3.85
C VAL A 140 -10.29 0.05 -4.25
N ALA A 141 -11.55 -0.16 -3.86
CA ALA A 141 -12.33 -1.33 -4.23
C ALA A 141 -12.47 -1.50 -5.74
N VAL A 142 -12.77 -0.42 -6.46
CA VAL A 142 -13.00 -0.49 -7.92
C VAL A 142 -11.68 -0.59 -8.70
N VAL A 143 -10.64 0.13 -8.28
CA VAL A 143 -9.39 0.25 -9.06
C VAL A 143 -8.44 -0.94 -8.84
N ALA A 144 -8.31 -1.39 -7.59
CA ALA A 144 -7.33 -2.42 -7.22
C ALA A 144 -7.96 -3.65 -6.56
N ALA A 145 -9.10 -3.49 -5.87
CA ALA A 145 -9.77 -4.54 -5.11
C ALA A 145 -8.79 -5.37 -4.24
N PRO A 146 -7.88 -4.76 -3.46
CA PRO A 146 -6.82 -5.48 -2.80
C PRO A 146 -7.35 -6.48 -1.74
N GLU A 147 -6.54 -7.48 -1.41
CA GLU A 147 -6.86 -8.44 -0.35
C GLU A 147 -6.95 -7.76 1.03
N SER A 148 -6.11 -6.77 1.28
CA SER A 148 -6.26 -5.84 2.41
C SER A 148 -5.55 -4.53 2.06
N TYR A 149 -6.16 -3.39 2.36
CA TYR A 149 -5.51 -2.08 2.22
C TYR A 149 -5.30 -1.35 3.56
N SER A 150 -5.85 -1.90 4.65
CA SER A 150 -5.49 -1.52 6.02
C SER A 150 -4.22 -2.21 6.53
N ALA A 151 -3.67 -3.18 5.79
CA ALA A 151 -2.40 -3.84 6.11
C ALA A 151 -1.25 -2.85 6.35
N PHE A 152 -0.28 -3.27 7.16
CA PHE A 152 0.90 -2.47 7.56
C PHE A 152 0.49 -1.15 8.23
N HIS A 153 -0.25 -1.26 9.34
CA HIS A 153 -0.70 -0.13 10.18
C HIS A 153 -1.48 0.94 9.42
N GLY A 154 -2.26 0.52 8.41
CA GLY A 154 -3.09 1.42 7.62
C GLY A 154 -2.33 2.59 6.99
N ARG A 155 -1.10 2.37 6.53
CA ARG A 155 -0.30 3.42 5.84
C ARG A 155 -1.04 4.07 4.66
N TYR A 156 -1.94 3.34 4.01
CA TYR A 156 -2.80 3.87 2.94
C TYR A 156 -4.05 4.60 3.44
N LEU A 157 -4.35 4.49 4.74
CA LEU A 157 -5.47 5.11 5.44
C LEU A 157 -5.04 6.24 6.38
N ALA A 158 -3.75 6.38 6.70
CA ALA A 158 -3.26 7.36 7.67
C ALA A 158 -3.74 8.80 7.37
N HIS A 159 -3.84 9.18 6.10
CA HIS A 159 -4.35 10.50 5.69
C HIS A 159 -5.82 10.74 6.07
N THR A 160 -6.63 9.68 6.22
CA THR A 160 -8.03 9.79 6.65
C THR A 160 -8.14 10.27 8.10
N VAL A 161 -7.20 9.89 8.97
CA VAL A 161 -7.12 10.38 10.35
C VAL A 161 -6.85 11.87 10.38
N TRP A 162 -5.94 12.36 9.55
CA TRP A 162 -5.63 13.79 9.43
C TRP A 162 -6.80 14.60 8.88
N ILE A 163 -7.48 14.07 7.87
CA ILE A 163 -8.67 14.69 7.28
C ILE A 163 -9.84 14.71 8.28
N ALA A 164 -9.88 13.80 9.26
CA ALA A 164 -10.88 13.79 10.33
C ALA A 164 -10.78 15.02 11.25
N VAL A 165 -9.60 15.64 11.39
CA VAL A 165 -9.35 16.73 12.34
C VAL A 165 -10.22 17.96 12.03
N PRO A 166 -10.26 18.51 10.80
CA PRO A 166 -11.21 19.57 10.46
C PRO A 166 -12.68 19.23 10.76
N ALA A 167 -13.10 17.99 10.51
CA ALA A 167 -14.45 17.54 10.83
C ALA A 167 -14.69 17.57 12.35
N ALA A 168 -13.75 17.04 13.13
CA ALA A 168 -13.79 17.06 14.59
C ALA A 168 -13.88 18.49 15.15
N MET A 169 -13.12 19.43 14.60
CA MET A 169 -13.15 20.84 15.03
C MET A 169 -14.51 21.49 14.79
N VAL A 170 -15.10 21.27 13.62
CA VAL A 170 -16.43 21.78 13.29
C VAL A 170 -17.49 21.18 14.22
N PHE A 171 -17.38 19.89 14.54
CA PHE A 171 -18.29 19.25 15.48
C PHE A 171 -18.11 19.73 16.92
N ALA A 172 -16.88 19.95 17.37
CA ALA A 172 -16.61 20.54 18.67
C ALA A 172 -17.26 21.93 18.78
N CYS A 173 -17.13 22.77 17.76
CA CYS A 173 -17.79 24.08 17.69
C CYS A 173 -19.33 23.96 17.69
N ALA A 174 -19.90 23.07 16.89
CA ALA A 174 -21.34 22.84 16.86
C ALA A 174 -21.87 22.32 18.21
N ALA A 175 -21.17 21.36 18.82
CA ALA A 175 -21.50 20.80 20.12
C ALA A 175 -21.40 21.84 21.23
N TRP A 176 -20.42 22.74 21.18
CA TRP A 176 -20.33 23.86 22.12
C TRP A 176 -21.60 24.70 22.04
N ARG A 177 -21.94 25.18 20.84
CA ARG A 177 -23.09 26.07 20.63
C ARG A 177 -24.41 25.41 21.06
N ALA A 178 -24.57 24.12 20.77
CA ALA A 178 -25.79 23.39 21.09
C ALA A 178 -25.90 22.97 22.57
N LEU A 179 -24.80 22.54 23.20
CA LEU A 179 -24.84 21.96 24.55
C LEU A 179 -24.42 22.93 25.66
N GLY A 180 -23.66 23.98 25.34
CA GLY A 180 -23.11 24.91 26.34
C GLY A 180 -22.13 24.27 27.34
N LYS A 181 -21.60 23.07 27.03
CA LYS A 181 -20.75 22.26 27.94
C LYS A 181 -19.30 22.15 27.44
N PRO A 182 -18.49 23.22 27.51
CA PRO A 182 -17.10 23.19 27.00
C PRO A 182 -16.24 22.14 27.71
N ARG A 183 -16.47 21.87 29.00
CA ARG A 183 -15.75 20.84 29.76
C ARG A 183 -15.93 19.44 29.17
N LEU A 184 -17.12 19.10 28.67
CA LEU A 184 -17.37 17.81 28.03
C LEU A 184 -16.59 17.67 26.72
N ILE A 185 -16.52 18.75 25.94
CA ILE A 185 -15.78 18.78 24.67
C ILE A 185 -14.29 18.60 24.93
N TRP A 186 -13.74 19.31 25.93
CA TRP A 186 -12.35 19.13 26.35
C TRP A 186 -12.08 17.72 26.89
N ALA A 187 -13.01 17.13 27.64
CA ALA A 187 -12.87 15.76 28.12
C ALA A 187 -12.83 14.75 26.97
N VAL A 188 -13.71 14.88 25.97
CA VAL A 188 -13.71 14.01 24.78
C VAL A 188 -12.45 14.21 23.94
N ALA A 189 -12.00 15.46 23.77
CA ALA A 189 -10.78 15.77 23.05
C ALA A 189 -9.54 15.21 23.77
N LEU A 190 -9.48 15.34 25.10
CA LEU A 190 -8.41 14.76 25.92
C LEU A 190 -8.42 13.23 25.84
N LEU A 191 -9.59 12.60 25.92
CA LEU A 191 -9.71 11.14 25.76
C LEU A 191 -9.21 10.68 24.38
N GLY A 192 -9.59 11.40 23.32
CA GLY A 192 -9.11 11.13 21.97
C GLY A 192 -7.60 11.29 21.85
N LEU A 193 -7.02 12.31 22.48
CA LEU A 193 -5.57 12.53 22.51
C LEU A 193 -4.83 11.44 23.28
N LEU A 194 -5.34 11.02 24.44
CA LEU A 194 -4.76 9.94 25.24
C LEU A 194 -4.81 8.62 24.49
N ALA A 195 -5.95 8.29 23.85
CA ALA A 195 -6.07 7.10 23.01
C ALA A 195 -5.09 7.12 21.82
N ALA A 196 -4.91 8.29 21.18
CA ALA A 196 -3.91 8.43 20.11
C ALA A 196 -2.48 8.24 20.64
N ALA A 197 -2.15 8.82 21.79
CA ALA A 197 -0.82 8.71 22.39
C ALA A 197 -0.48 7.27 22.78
N ASP A 198 -1.42 6.57 23.42
CA ASP A 198 -1.31 5.14 23.76
C ASP A 198 -1.04 4.29 22.51
N ARG A 199 -1.84 4.50 21.46
CA ARG A 199 -1.66 3.83 20.17
C ARG A 199 -0.28 4.10 19.52
N GLN A 200 0.27 5.32 19.66
CA GLN A 200 1.60 5.64 19.13
C GLN A 200 2.73 4.91 19.88
N ILE A 201 2.56 4.60 21.17
CA ILE A 201 3.53 3.82 21.93
C ILE A 201 3.58 2.38 21.38
N ASP A 202 2.43 1.75 21.19
CA ASP A 202 2.33 0.41 20.58
C ASP A 202 2.92 0.36 19.16
N LEU A 203 2.68 1.42 18.37
CA LEU A 203 3.24 1.56 17.03
C LEU A 203 4.76 1.72 17.05
N ALA A 204 5.33 2.40 18.04
CA ALA A 204 6.77 2.58 18.16
C ALA A 204 7.48 1.23 18.37
N ASP A 205 6.95 0.39 19.27
CA ASP A 205 7.48 -0.94 19.53
C ASP A 205 7.35 -1.85 18.29
N SER A 206 6.17 -1.82 17.66
CA SER A 206 5.93 -2.56 16.42
C SER A 206 6.91 -2.12 15.33
N TYR A 207 7.04 -0.81 15.10
CA TYR A 207 7.94 -0.24 14.10
C TYR A 207 9.41 -0.62 14.32
N ALA A 208 9.88 -0.63 15.57
CA ALA A 208 11.23 -1.06 15.91
C ALA A 208 11.45 -2.54 15.54
N LEU A 209 10.48 -3.41 15.85
CA LEU A 209 10.54 -4.83 15.52
C LEU A 209 10.44 -5.10 14.01
N GLU A 210 9.54 -4.41 13.30
CA GLU A 210 9.40 -4.50 11.85
C GLU A 210 10.70 -4.07 11.15
N THR A 211 11.29 -2.96 11.57
CA THR A 211 12.57 -2.47 11.05
C THR A 211 13.68 -3.48 11.31
N SER A 212 13.71 -4.08 12.51
CA SER A 212 14.65 -5.15 12.85
C SER A 212 14.47 -6.39 11.96
N ASN A 213 13.24 -6.82 11.70
CA ASN A 213 12.96 -7.95 10.79
C ASN A 213 13.49 -7.70 9.37
N ILE A 214 13.12 -6.56 8.76
CA ILE A 214 13.56 -6.23 7.40
C ILE A 214 15.07 -6.06 7.32
N THR A 215 15.67 -5.46 8.35
CA THR A 215 17.13 -5.25 8.41
C THR A 215 17.86 -6.59 8.52
N ASN A 216 17.42 -7.45 9.44
CA ASN A 216 18.09 -8.73 9.73
C ASN A 216 17.75 -9.83 8.71
N LEU A 217 16.74 -9.65 7.84
CA LEU A 217 16.42 -10.61 6.79
C LEU A 217 16.74 -10.02 5.41
N GLN A 218 15.83 -9.26 4.81
CA GLN A 218 15.97 -8.83 3.41
C GLN A 218 17.18 -7.94 3.16
N VAL A 219 17.47 -6.94 4.02
CA VAL A 219 18.60 -6.02 3.82
C VAL A 219 19.93 -6.75 3.99
N ARG A 220 20.05 -7.57 5.03
CA ARG A 220 21.25 -8.38 5.30
C ARG A 220 21.56 -9.31 4.13
N ILE A 221 20.54 -10.04 3.61
CA ILE A 221 20.71 -10.90 2.44
C ILE A 221 21.14 -10.07 1.23
N ALA A 222 20.46 -8.95 0.96
CA ALA A 222 20.77 -8.12 -0.20
C ALA A 222 22.21 -7.59 -0.20
N ARG A 223 22.72 -7.14 0.95
CA ARG A 223 24.12 -6.71 1.07
C ARG A 223 25.10 -7.86 0.84
N TRP A 224 24.85 -9.02 1.44
CA TRP A 224 25.68 -10.21 1.21
C TRP A 224 25.72 -10.62 -0.26
N PHE A 225 24.60 -10.51 -1.00
CA PHE A 225 24.58 -10.74 -2.44
C PHE A 225 25.46 -9.76 -3.23
N GLY A 226 25.53 -8.49 -2.79
CA GLY A 226 26.32 -7.44 -3.42
C GLY A 226 27.81 -7.54 -3.11
N GLU A 227 28.16 -7.97 -1.90
CA GLU A 227 29.53 -8.02 -1.39
C GLU A 227 30.23 -9.36 -1.69
N CYS A 228 29.51 -10.48 -1.60
CA CYS A 228 30.15 -11.80 -1.52
C CYS A 228 29.97 -12.67 -2.77
N LEU A 229 29.02 -12.35 -3.64
CA LEU A 229 28.79 -13.13 -4.86
C LEU A 229 29.43 -12.43 -6.07
N PRO A 230 30.04 -13.14 -7.04
CA PRO A 230 30.60 -12.53 -8.25
C PRO A 230 29.52 -11.77 -9.03
N LYS A 231 29.82 -10.62 -9.62
CA LYS A 231 28.86 -9.88 -10.45
C LYS A 231 28.56 -10.69 -11.71
N GLY A 232 27.29 -11.07 -11.90
CA GLY A 232 26.85 -11.94 -12.98
C GLY A 232 25.59 -12.70 -12.57
N GLY A 233 24.77 -13.07 -13.55
CA GLY A 233 23.56 -13.84 -13.30
C GLY A 233 22.35 -13.05 -12.82
N ALA A 234 21.17 -13.48 -13.24
CA ALA A 234 19.92 -12.96 -12.70
C ALA A 234 19.51 -13.74 -11.45
N VAL A 235 18.98 -13.03 -10.44
CA VAL A 235 18.40 -13.64 -9.24
C VAL A 235 16.88 -13.47 -9.30
N ALA A 236 16.16 -14.58 -9.33
CA ALA A 236 14.71 -14.56 -9.16
C ALA A 236 14.35 -14.34 -7.70
N ILE A 237 13.39 -13.46 -7.45
CA ILE A 237 13.01 -13.02 -6.10
C ILE A 237 11.50 -12.77 -6.02
N ASN A 238 10.94 -12.93 -4.83
CA ASN A 238 9.55 -12.52 -4.56
C ASN A 238 9.42 -11.09 -4.00
N ASP A 239 10.50 -10.54 -3.42
CA ASP A 239 10.49 -9.21 -2.79
C ASP A 239 11.62 -8.33 -3.35
N VAL A 240 11.25 -7.40 -4.23
CA VAL A 240 12.17 -6.53 -4.95
C VAL A 240 12.85 -5.48 -4.06
N GLY A 241 12.29 -5.12 -2.91
CA GLY A 241 12.68 -3.92 -2.15
C GLY A 241 14.18 -3.85 -1.83
N ALA A 242 14.62 -4.54 -0.78
CA ALA A 242 16.00 -4.47 -0.33
C ALA A 242 16.99 -5.06 -1.35
N MET A 243 16.59 -6.13 -2.05
CA MET A 243 17.41 -6.75 -3.10
C MET A 243 17.70 -5.77 -4.23
N GLY A 244 16.69 -5.03 -4.73
CA GLY A 244 16.84 -4.03 -5.78
C GLY A 244 17.73 -2.87 -5.39
N TYR A 245 17.72 -2.50 -4.11
CA TYR A 245 18.49 -1.35 -3.62
C TYR A 245 19.94 -1.70 -3.26
N PHE A 246 20.18 -2.78 -2.51
CA PHE A 246 21.50 -3.08 -1.92
C PHE A 246 22.32 -4.11 -2.70
N SER A 247 21.70 -5.02 -3.46
CA SER A 247 22.44 -6.17 -4.00
C SER A 247 23.24 -5.88 -5.27
N GLY A 248 22.87 -4.84 -6.03
CA GLY A 248 23.47 -4.57 -7.35
C GLY A 248 23.28 -5.72 -8.36
N ARG A 249 22.35 -6.65 -8.12
CA ARG A 249 22.06 -7.81 -8.97
C ARG A 249 21.08 -7.45 -10.07
N ARG A 250 21.14 -8.19 -11.18
CA ARG A 250 20.02 -8.27 -12.11
C ARG A 250 18.92 -9.12 -11.45
N LEU A 251 17.71 -8.61 -11.41
CA LEU A 251 16.59 -9.24 -10.72
C LEU A 251 15.53 -9.72 -11.69
N VAL A 252 14.91 -10.85 -11.36
CA VAL A 252 13.67 -11.36 -11.96
C VAL A 252 12.63 -11.36 -10.85
N ASP A 253 11.66 -10.46 -10.94
CA ASP A 253 10.65 -10.29 -9.90
C ASP A 253 9.43 -11.15 -10.16
N LEU A 254 9.21 -12.14 -9.30
CA LEU A 254 8.17 -13.14 -9.44
C LEU A 254 6.76 -12.58 -9.19
N GLU A 255 6.67 -11.44 -8.48
CA GLU A 255 5.41 -10.72 -8.25
C GLU A 255 5.07 -9.77 -9.40
N GLY A 256 6.04 -9.50 -10.27
CA GLY A 256 5.84 -8.79 -11.53
C GLY A 256 5.77 -7.26 -11.45
N LEU A 257 6.24 -6.65 -10.37
CA LEU A 257 6.41 -5.19 -10.27
C LEU A 257 7.42 -4.70 -11.33
N ILE A 258 8.58 -5.35 -11.39
CA ILE A 258 9.64 -5.04 -12.38
C ILE A 258 9.79 -6.10 -13.47
N THR A 259 9.08 -7.22 -13.39
CA THR A 259 9.06 -8.27 -14.43
C THR A 259 7.62 -8.61 -14.80
N PRO A 260 6.92 -7.75 -15.59
CA PRO A 260 5.47 -7.86 -15.80
C PRO A 260 4.99 -9.20 -16.38
N GLN A 261 5.87 -9.92 -17.09
CA GLN A 261 5.55 -11.24 -17.63
C GLN A 261 5.28 -12.27 -16.53
N ALA A 262 5.86 -12.12 -15.32
CA ALA A 262 5.66 -13.05 -14.21
C ALA A 262 4.21 -13.08 -13.70
N ILE A 263 3.46 -11.98 -13.87
CA ILE A 263 2.10 -11.81 -13.31
C ILE A 263 1.17 -12.95 -13.75
N SER A 264 1.18 -13.33 -15.03
CA SER A 264 0.29 -14.39 -15.53
C SER A 264 0.69 -15.77 -14.99
N TRP A 265 1.99 -16.03 -14.80
CA TRP A 265 2.49 -17.28 -14.26
C TRP A 265 2.20 -17.39 -12.76
N ASN A 266 2.39 -16.30 -12.01
CA ASN A 266 2.09 -16.25 -10.59
C ASN A 266 0.62 -16.53 -10.31
N ARG A 267 -0.28 -15.86 -11.04
CA ARG A 267 -1.74 -16.08 -10.95
C ARG A 267 -2.17 -17.50 -11.32
N ALA A 268 -1.41 -18.17 -12.17
CA ALA A 268 -1.65 -19.56 -12.55
C ALA A 268 -1.03 -20.57 -11.56
N GLY A 269 -0.27 -20.13 -10.55
CA GLY A 269 0.48 -21.00 -9.65
C GLY A 269 1.57 -21.81 -10.38
N ARG A 270 2.19 -21.19 -11.39
CA ARG A 270 3.17 -21.83 -12.30
C ARG A 270 4.50 -21.10 -12.34
N ILE A 271 4.95 -20.59 -11.20
CA ILE A 271 6.27 -19.94 -11.12
C ILE A 271 7.40 -20.92 -11.41
N ASP A 272 7.21 -22.21 -11.11
CA ASP A 272 8.14 -23.27 -11.49
C ASP A 272 8.48 -23.27 -13.00
N ALA A 273 7.45 -23.20 -13.85
CA ALA A 273 7.61 -23.16 -15.30
C ALA A 273 8.12 -21.79 -15.78
N PHE A 274 7.75 -20.70 -15.10
CA PHE A 274 8.32 -19.39 -15.39
C PHE A 274 9.83 -19.37 -15.15
N LEU A 275 10.31 -19.97 -14.06
CA LEU A 275 11.74 -20.10 -13.76
C LEU A 275 12.48 -20.89 -14.85
N GLU A 276 11.89 -21.97 -15.36
CA GLU A 276 12.46 -22.73 -16.49
C GLU A 276 12.52 -21.93 -17.80
N ALA A 277 11.55 -21.05 -18.02
CA ALA A 277 11.51 -20.19 -19.20
C ALA A 277 12.55 -19.05 -19.13
N VAL A 278 12.67 -18.38 -17.98
CA VAL A 278 13.55 -17.21 -17.82
C VAL A 278 14.97 -17.55 -17.37
N LYS A 279 15.17 -18.77 -16.86
CA LYS A 279 16.47 -19.34 -16.44
C LYS A 279 17.34 -18.40 -15.59
N PRO A 280 16.88 -17.94 -14.40
CA PRO A 280 17.72 -17.19 -13.48
C PRO A 280 18.83 -18.09 -12.92
N ASP A 281 19.95 -17.51 -12.48
CA ASP A 281 21.04 -18.32 -11.88
C ASP A 281 20.72 -18.73 -10.46
N TYR A 282 19.91 -17.94 -9.75
CA TYR A 282 19.54 -18.21 -8.37
C TYR A 282 18.09 -17.82 -8.14
N LEU A 283 17.48 -18.43 -7.12
CA LEU A 283 16.15 -18.10 -6.64
C LEU A 283 16.23 -17.82 -5.14
N LEU A 284 15.73 -16.66 -4.70
CA LEU A 284 15.65 -16.30 -3.30
C LEU A 284 14.19 -15.95 -2.97
N ILE A 285 13.52 -16.83 -2.21
CA ILE A 285 12.08 -16.71 -1.94
C ILE A 285 11.73 -17.04 -0.49
N PHE A 286 10.55 -16.61 -0.04
CA PHE A 286 9.82 -17.28 1.05
C PHE A 286 9.17 -18.55 0.49
N PRO A 287 9.59 -19.78 0.89
CA PRO A 287 9.13 -21.01 0.25
C PRO A 287 7.62 -21.22 0.29
N TYR A 288 6.96 -20.81 1.38
CA TYR A 288 5.51 -20.95 1.56
C TYR A 288 4.68 -20.25 0.47
N TRP A 289 5.22 -19.20 -0.15
CA TRP A 289 4.52 -18.46 -1.21
C TRP A 289 4.44 -19.25 -2.53
N TYR A 290 5.35 -20.21 -2.74
CA TYR A 290 5.48 -20.94 -4.01
C TYR A 290 5.50 -22.45 -3.78
N PRO A 291 4.36 -23.05 -3.36
CA PRO A 291 4.27 -24.49 -3.12
C PRO A 291 4.67 -25.32 -4.34
N GLU A 292 4.48 -24.82 -5.56
CA GLU A 292 4.89 -25.46 -6.81
C GLU A 292 6.41 -25.58 -6.97
N VAL A 293 7.18 -24.64 -6.41
CA VAL A 293 8.65 -24.71 -6.36
C VAL A 293 9.09 -25.72 -5.30
N VAL A 294 8.47 -25.66 -4.12
CA VAL A 294 8.75 -26.57 -3.00
C VAL A 294 8.36 -28.02 -3.32
N ALA A 295 7.38 -28.25 -4.18
CA ALA A 295 7.05 -29.59 -4.67
C ALA A 295 8.15 -30.20 -5.56
N ARG A 296 9.12 -29.40 -6.01
CA ARG A 296 10.15 -29.79 -6.99
C ARG A 296 11.59 -29.62 -6.47
N LEU A 297 11.84 -29.92 -5.18
CA LEU A 297 13.19 -29.80 -4.57
C LEU A 297 14.29 -30.64 -5.25
N GLY A 298 13.92 -31.69 -5.99
CA GLY A 298 14.87 -32.44 -6.81
C GLY A 298 15.44 -31.63 -7.99
N VAL A 299 14.70 -30.59 -8.42
CA VAL A 299 15.05 -29.66 -9.51
C VAL A 299 15.59 -28.35 -8.92
N PHE A 300 14.81 -27.70 -8.04
CA PHE A 300 15.21 -26.46 -7.38
C PHE A 300 15.83 -26.79 -6.02
N LYS A 301 17.15 -26.85 -5.96
CA LYS A 301 17.87 -27.34 -4.77
C LYS A 301 18.12 -26.20 -3.78
N PRO A 302 17.67 -26.30 -2.52
CA PRO A 302 17.97 -25.30 -1.51
C PRO A 302 19.46 -25.35 -1.15
N ILE A 303 20.10 -24.20 -1.12
CA ILE A 303 21.53 -24.03 -0.80
C ILE A 303 21.70 -23.43 0.58
N MET A 304 20.92 -22.40 0.88
CA MET A 304 21.11 -21.58 2.08
C MET A 304 19.77 -21.08 2.61
N ARG A 305 19.66 -21.04 3.94
CA ARG A 305 18.46 -20.65 4.68
C ARG A 305 18.79 -19.45 5.55
N PHE A 306 17.97 -18.41 5.47
CA PHE A 306 18.09 -17.20 6.26
C PHE A 306 16.88 -17.08 7.15
N THR A 307 17.08 -17.10 8.46
CA THR A 307 15.99 -17.12 9.44
C THR A 307 16.03 -15.90 10.34
N ILE A 308 14.84 -15.51 10.84
CA ILE A 308 14.66 -14.56 11.94
C ILE A 308 13.81 -15.20 13.03
N GLY A 309 14.00 -14.80 14.28
CA GLY A 309 13.35 -15.46 15.42
C GLY A 309 11.88 -15.09 15.62
N ARG A 310 11.50 -13.83 15.38
CA ARG A 310 10.11 -13.35 15.48
C ARG A 310 9.80 -12.51 14.26
N ASN A 311 8.88 -12.95 13.41
CA ASN A 311 8.44 -12.20 12.25
C ASN A 311 7.10 -11.50 12.49
N VAL A 312 7.06 -10.19 12.28
CA VAL A 312 5.84 -9.36 12.35
C VAL A 312 5.55 -8.59 11.06
N THR A 313 6.40 -8.71 10.02
CA THR A 313 6.26 -7.90 8.78
C THR A 313 6.72 -8.58 7.49
N GLY A 314 7.75 -9.44 7.56
CA GLY A 314 8.27 -10.15 6.39
C GLY A 314 7.31 -11.21 5.88
N GLY A 315 7.53 -11.68 4.65
CA GLY A 315 6.68 -12.72 4.02
C GLY A 315 6.71 -14.08 4.70
N GLY A 316 7.67 -14.30 5.63
CA GLY A 316 7.84 -15.51 6.42
C GLY A 316 9.04 -15.37 7.37
N GLU A 317 9.22 -16.33 8.27
CA GLU A 317 10.38 -16.38 9.19
C GLU A 317 11.67 -16.85 8.51
N GLU A 318 11.55 -17.41 7.31
CA GLU A 318 12.67 -17.95 6.54
C GLU A 318 12.61 -17.53 5.07
N MET A 319 13.73 -17.00 4.56
CA MET A 319 14.00 -16.92 3.13
C MET A 319 15.02 -17.98 2.74
N VAL A 320 14.82 -18.61 1.59
CA VAL A 320 15.68 -19.69 1.11
C VAL A 320 16.25 -19.35 -0.24
N LEU A 321 17.56 -19.52 -0.36
CA LEU A 321 18.31 -19.44 -1.61
C LEU A 321 18.39 -20.83 -2.24
N PHE A 322 17.99 -20.94 -3.49
CA PHE A 322 18.04 -22.16 -4.29
C PHE A 322 19.00 -22.00 -5.49
N SER A 323 19.70 -23.08 -5.83
CA SER A 323 20.40 -23.24 -7.12
C SER A 323 19.43 -23.80 -8.14
N MET A 324 19.51 -23.30 -9.36
CA MET A 324 18.74 -23.82 -10.48
C MET A 324 19.51 -24.95 -11.19
N PRO A 325 18.84 -25.84 -11.93
CA PRO A 325 19.50 -26.95 -12.64
C PRO A 325 20.56 -26.53 -13.66
N TRP A 326 20.44 -25.31 -14.19
CA TRP A 326 21.36 -24.73 -15.17
C TRP A 326 22.38 -23.77 -14.54
N THR A 327 22.31 -23.53 -13.23
CA THR A 327 23.31 -22.75 -12.52
C THR A 327 24.63 -23.50 -12.58
N SER A 328 25.68 -22.85 -13.08
CA SER A 328 27.02 -23.44 -13.09
C SER A 328 27.45 -23.78 -11.66
N GLU A 329 28.04 -24.96 -11.48
CA GLU A 329 28.61 -25.33 -10.18
C GLU A 329 29.67 -24.32 -9.77
N ARG A 330 29.61 -23.88 -8.51
CA ARG A 330 30.63 -23.00 -7.95
C ARG A 330 31.88 -23.82 -7.66
N SER A 331 33.02 -23.34 -8.16
CA SER A 331 34.34 -23.87 -7.81
C SER A 331 34.80 -23.46 -6.40
N GLN A 332 34.24 -22.37 -5.87
CA GLN A 332 34.55 -21.85 -4.53
C GLN A 332 33.42 -22.17 -3.55
N PRO A 333 33.74 -22.45 -2.28
CA PRO A 333 32.73 -22.63 -1.24
C PRO A 333 31.85 -21.38 -1.09
N TRP A 334 30.66 -21.57 -0.56
CA TRP A 334 29.78 -20.45 -0.25
C TRP A 334 30.41 -19.57 0.83
N PRO A 335 30.41 -18.24 0.65
CA PRO A 335 30.79 -17.32 1.72
C PRO A 335 29.96 -17.60 2.97
N PRO A 336 30.50 -17.37 4.18
CA PRO A 336 29.76 -17.55 5.41
C PRO A 336 28.50 -16.68 5.41
N LEU A 337 27.51 -17.12 6.18
CA LEU A 337 26.32 -16.33 6.44
C LEU A 337 26.72 -15.00 7.11
N PRO A 338 26.11 -13.88 6.71
CA PRO A 338 26.34 -12.61 7.40
C PRO A 338 25.80 -12.69 8.84
N GLU A 339 26.60 -12.25 9.82
CA GLU A 339 26.18 -12.17 11.22
C GLU A 339 24.89 -11.33 11.35
N PRO A 340 23.92 -11.73 12.18
CA PRO A 340 22.75 -10.92 12.48
C PRO A 340 23.17 -9.61 13.19
N GLY A 341 22.52 -8.49 12.88
CA GLY A 341 22.79 -7.22 13.53
C GLY A 341 22.53 -6.01 12.63
N LEU A 342 22.37 -4.84 13.27
CA LEU A 342 22.38 -3.56 12.56
C LEU A 342 23.74 -3.39 11.87
N PRO A 343 23.81 -2.85 10.64
CA PRO A 343 25.08 -2.50 10.03
C PRO A 343 25.87 -1.61 10.99
N SER A 344 27.11 -1.98 11.30
CA SER A 344 27.98 -1.21 12.21
C SER A 344 28.29 0.21 11.69
N ALA A 345 28.00 0.47 10.41
CA ALA A 345 27.84 1.80 9.85
C ALA A 345 26.82 1.75 8.71
N VAL A 346 25.85 2.67 8.71
CA VAL A 346 25.17 3.05 7.46
C VAL A 346 26.21 3.84 6.67
N PRO A 347 26.67 3.38 5.49
CA PRO A 347 27.57 4.19 4.69
C PRO A 347 26.84 5.50 4.37
N LEU A 348 27.36 6.62 4.86
CA LEU A 348 26.88 7.93 4.43
C LEU A 348 26.98 7.95 2.91
N ALA A 349 25.84 8.13 2.23
CA ALA A 349 25.80 8.16 0.79
C ALA A 349 26.77 9.24 0.27
N GLY A 350 27.84 8.81 -0.40
CA GLY A 350 28.77 9.69 -1.10
C GLY A 350 29.98 10.15 -0.28
N ARG A 351 31.02 9.30 -0.25
CA ARG A 351 32.37 9.79 -0.57
C ARG A 351 32.93 8.88 -1.66
N LYS A 352 32.86 9.37 -2.90
CA LYS A 352 33.78 8.91 -3.94
C LYS A 352 35.16 9.40 -3.50
N ASN A 353 36.07 8.48 -3.19
CA ASN A 353 37.50 8.78 -3.19
C ASN A 353 38.02 8.68 -4.61
#